data_AF-A0A9D6YUI2-F1
#
_entry.id   AF-A0A9D6YUI2-F1
#
_cell.length_a   1.000
_cell.length_b   1.000
_cell.length_c   1.000
_cell.angle_alpha   90.00
_cell.angle_beta   90.00
_cell.angle_gamma   90.00
#
_symmetry.space_group_name_H-M   'P 1'
#
loop_
_entity.id
_entity.type
_entity.pdbx_description
1 polymer ?
#
loop_
_entity_poly.entity_id
_entity_poly.type
_entity_poly.pdbx_seq_one_letter_code
_entity_poly.pdbx_strand_id
1 'polypeptide(L)'
;MFKGFQKPKRLVANTENLTERYGMFTAQPFERGFGTTIGNALRRILLSSIEGAAITAVRIDGVEHEFSPIPGVVEDATDIILNLKQVPFKMMDDGVKTITLRVDQPGEVTSANIETGPDVEVLDRNLHIATVSTGGKLHVEMRMKQGRGYISRDRNFDEDLPVGYIPIDSVHSPVRKVKYTVEAARLGQMTDYDKLILELWTNGAVSPQDSIGLAAKLLKDHMTIFINFEETPEVVEEIIERAAGHMNEVLNRSVEELELSVRSYNCLKNANIQSIGDLVQKSEAEMLRTKNFGRKSLNEIKEILAGLGLSFGMKIDASGRLVGPSGSPAALTESELAELGE
;
A
#
# COMPACT_ATOMS: atom_id res chain seq x y z
N MET A 1 -15.43 -13.08 0.24
CA MET A 1 -15.19 -14.20 -0.73
C MET A 1 -14.06 -15.21 -0.35
N PHE A 2 -13.19 -14.98 0.65
CA PHE A 2 -12.15 -15.94 1.06
C PHE A 2 -12.20 -16.26 2.56
N LYS A 3 -13.21 -17.04 3.00
CA LYS A 3 -13.36 -17.37 4.43
C LYS A 3 -12.23 -18.30 4.89
N GLY A 4 -11.48 -17.86 5.90
CA GLY A 4 -10.44 -18.65 6.56
C GLY A 4 -9.02 -18.45 6.04
N PHE A 5 -8.81 -17.69 4.95
CA PHE A 5 -7.48 -17.42 4.42
C PHE A 5 -6.75 -16.37 5.26
N GLN A 6 -5.59 -16.72 5.83
CA GLN A 6 -4.83 -15.78 6.63
C GLN A 6 -4.08 -14.76 5.76
N LYS A 7 -4.36 -13.48 6.00
CA LYS A 7 -3.66 -12.34 5.41
C LYS A 7 -2.93 -11.58 6.51
N PRO A 8 -1.68 -11.12 6.28
CA PRO A 8 -1.00 -10.25 7.24
C PRO A 8 -1.71 -8.91 7.32
N LYS A 9 -1.96 -8.43 8.54
CA LYS A 9 -2.68 -7.17 8.79
C LYS A 9 -1.78 -5.93 8.72
N ARG A 10 -0.48 -6.10 8.94
CA ARG A 10 0.48 -4.99 9.00
C ARG A 10 1.86 -5.42 8.54
N LEU A 11 2.55 -4.50 7.88
CA LEU A 11 3.99 -4.60 7.64
C LEU A 11 4.71 -4.03 8.86
N VAL A 12 5.58 -4.82 9.48
CA VAL A 12 6.38 -4.39 10.65
C VAL A 12 7.79 -4.06 10.19
N ALA A 13 8.20 -2.80 10.33
CA ALA A 13 9.58 -2.40 10.13
C ALA A 13 10.41 -2.68 11.39
N ASN A 14 11.63 -3.21 11.24
CA ASN A 14 12.58 -3.24 12.33
C ASN A 14 13.19 -1.84 12.50
N THR A 15 12.70 -1.10 13.50
CA THR A 15 13.11 0.27 13.80
C THR A 15 14.56 0.39 14.27
N GLU A 16 15.18 -0.69 14.77
CA GLU A 16 16.57 -0.65 15.25
C GLU A 16 17.57 -0.48 14.10
N ASN A 17 17.26 -1.06 12.94
CA ASN A 17 18.14 -1.02 11.76
C ASN A 17 17.57 -0.14 10.64
N LEU A 18 16.47 0.57 10.87
CA LEU A 18 15.84 1.39 9.84
C LEU A 18 16.66 2.65 9.62
N THR A 19 17.11 2.85 8.39
CA THR A 19 17.78 4.06 7.92
C THR A 19 17.15 4.53 6.61
N GLU A 20 17.54 5.69 6.12
CA GLU A 20 17.06 6.20 4.82
C GLU A 20 17.52 5.34 3.63
N ARG A 21 18.58 4.54 3.81
CA ARG A 21 19.19 3.73 2.75
C ARG A 21 19.02 2.23 2.95
N TYR A 22 18.59 1.79 4.14
CA TYR A 22 18.40 0.38 4.46
C TYR A 22 17.19 0.17 5.35
N GLY A 23 16.39 -0.86 5.07
CA GLY A 23 15.27 -1.25 5.90
C GLY A 23 15.02 -2.75 5.87
N MET A 24 14.66 -3.31 7.03
CA MET A 24 14.22 -4.69 7.18
C MET A 24 12.75 -4.71 7.60
N PHE A 25 11.92 -5.39 6.83
CA PHE A 25 10.48 -5.44 7.01
C PHE A 25 10.00 -6.88 7.16
N THR A 26 9.03 -7.10 8.03
CA THR A 26 8.45 -8.42 8.29
C THR A 26 6.94 -8.36 8.11
N ALA A 27 6.38 -9.35 7.41
CA ALA A 27 4.95 -9.55 7.28
C ALA A 27 4.58 -11.01 7.59
N GLN A 28 3.60 -11.18 8.48
CA GLN A 28 3.05 -12.45 8.93
C GLN A 28 1.62 -12.23 9.49
N PRO A 29 0.75 -13.25 9.52
CA PRO A 29 0.90 -14.59 8.95
C PRO A 29 0.53 -14.61 7.46
N PHE A 30 1.31 -15.31 6.63
CA PHE A 30 0.93 -15.71 5.28
C PHE A 30 0.56 -17.19 5.25
N GLU A 31 -0.35 -17.58 4.36
CA GLU A 31 -0.52 -18.99 4.03
C GLU A 31 0.76 -19.59 3.44
N ARG A 32 0.91 -20.90 3.61
CA ARG A 32 2.08 -21.63 3.11
C ARG A 32 2.29 -21.40 1.61
N GLY A 33 3.49 -20.98 1.23
CA GLY A 33 3.89 -20.69 -0.15
C GLY A 33 3.59 -19.24 -0.60
N PHE A 34 2.73 -18.50 0.10
CA PHE A 34 2.48 -17.10 -0.22
C PHE A 34 3.68 -16.21 0.14
N GLY A 35 4.44 -16.55 1.18
CA GLY A 35 5.66 -15.82 1.52
C GLY A 35 6.64 -15.77 0.35
N THR A 36 6.88 -16.89 -0.33
CA THR A 36 7.76 -16.97 -1.50
C THR A 36 7.18 -16.24 -2.71
N THR A 37 5.87 -16.39 -2.94
CA THR A 37 5.18 -15.76 -4.08
C THR A 37 5.24 -14.23 -4.00
N ILE A 38 4.85 -13.68 -2.85
CA ILE A 38 4.86 -12.23 -2.60
C ILE A 38 6.29 -11.71 -2.55
N GLY A 39 7.20 -12.40 -1.85
CA GLY A 39 8.62 -12.01 -1.76
C GLY A 39 9.31 -11.92 -3.12
N ASN A 40 9.10 -12.91 -3.99
CA ASN A 40 9.67 -12.91 -5.33
C ASN A 40 9.05 -11.83 -6.23
N ALA A 41 7.72 -11.64 -6.17
CA ALA A 41 7.03 -10.60 -6.94
C ALA A 41 7.52 -9.19 -6.57
N LEU A 42 7.53 -8.88 -5.27
CA LEU A 42 8.04 -7.59 -4.78
C LEU A 42 9.51 -7.39 -5.14
N ARG A 43 10.37 -8.40 -4.97
CA ARG A 43 11.79 -8.32 -5.34
C ARG A 43 11.99 -7.95 -6.81
N ARG A 44 11.22 -8.54 -7.72
CA ARG A 44 11.30 -8.23 -9.16
C ARG A 44 10.90 -6.80 -9.45
N ILE A 45 9.81 -6.32 -8.86
CA ILE A 45 9.31 -4.97 -9.07
C ILE A 45 10.28 -3.93 -8.49
N LEU A 46 10.75 -4.14 -7.26
CA LEU A 46 11.67 -3.25 -6.58
C LEU A 46 12.97 -3.01 -7.37
N LEU A 47 13.51 -4.05 -8.01
CA LEU A 47 14.77 -3.96 -8.77
C LEU A 47 14.61 -3.39 -10.19
N SER A 48 13.38 -3.32 -10.73
CA SER A 48 13.17 -3.00 -12.15
C SER A 48 12.32 -1.76 -12.41
N SER A 49 11.32 -1.51 -11.56
CA SER A 49 10.19 -0.63 -11.91
C SER A 49 10.05 0.60 -11.02
N ILE A 50 10.86 0.72 -9.97
CA ILE A 50 10.90 1.92 -9.15
C ILE A 50 11.58 3.03 -9.94
N GLU A 51 10.96 4.20 -9.96
CA GLU A 51 11.46 5.37 -10.67
C GLU A 51 12.68 5.98 -9.99
N GLY A 52 13.64 6.40 -10.80
CA GLY A 52 14.86 7.04 -10.33
C GLY A 52 15.43 8.00 -11.37
N ALA A 53 16.27 8.91 -10.87
CA ALA A 53 16.99 9.87 -11.69
C ALA A 53 18.35 9.31 -12.10
N ALA A 54 18.73 9.51 -13.36
CA ALA A 54 20.05 9.16 -13.86
C ALA A 54 20.54 10.14 -14.94
N ILE A 55 21.86 10.21 -15.11
CA ILE A 55 22.50 10.96 -16.19
C ILE A 55 22.32 10.16 -17.49
N THR A 56 21.85 10.84 -18.53
CA THR A 56 21.54 10.28 -19.85
C THR A 56 22.56 10.68 -20.91
N ALA A 57 23.15 11.87 -20.78
CA ALA A 57 24.21 12.34 -21.65
C ALA A 57 25.16 13.27 -20.88
N VAL A 58 26.41 13.33 -21.32
CA VAL A 58 27.44 14.20 -20.75
C VAL A 58 28.13 14.99 -21.84
N ARG A 59 28.49 16.24 -21.57
CA ARG A 59 29.38 17.05 -22.40
C ARG A 59 30.57 17.45 -21.55
N ILE A 60 31.76 17.06 -21.98
CA ILE A 60 33.02 17.39 -21.29
C ILE A 60 33.80 18.32 -22.21
N ASP A 61 34.25 19.46 -21.70
CA ASP A 61 34.99 20.43 -22.51
C ASP A 61 36.31 19.83 -23.02
N GLY A 62 36.54 19.96 -24.34
CA GLY A 62 37.74 19.43 -25.00
C GLY A 62 37.71 17.93 -25.28
N VAL A 63 36.59 17.25 -25.05
CA VAL A 63 36.40 15.81 -25.32
C VAL A 63 35.39 15.62 -26.43
N GLU A 64 35.79 14.93 -27.51
CA GLU A 64 34.90 14.61 -28.63
C GLU A 64 34.20 13.26 -28.45
N HIS A 65 34.84 12.32 -27.74
CA HIS A 65 34.32 10.96 -27.53
C HIS A 65 34.75 10.41 -26.16
N GLU A 66 34.04 9.41 -25.64
CA GLU A 66 34.26 8.85 -24.28
C GLU A 66 35.66 8.28 -24.00
N PHE A 67 36.44 7.96 -25.04
CA PHE A 67 37.80 7.41 -24.89
C PHE A 67 38.91 8.48 -24.95
N SER A 68 38.57 9.77 -25.00
CA SER A 68 39.59 10.81 -25.09
C SER A 68 40.22 11.06 -23.71
N PRO A 69 41.55 11.25 -23.65
CA PRO A 69 42.20 11.77 -22.44
C PRO A 69 41.86 13.26 -22.27
N ILE A 70 41.79 13.73 -21.02
CA ILE A 70 41.51 15.13 -20.69
C ILE A 70 42.81 15.80 -20.22
N PRO A 71 43.36 16.78 -20.96
CA PRO A 71 44.59 17.46 -20.55
C PRO A 71 44.46 18.12 -19.18
N GLY A 72 45.36 17.78 -18.25
CA GLY A 72 45.39 18.36 -16.92
C GLY A 72 44.46 17.69 -15.90
N VAL A 73 43.86 16.55 -16.23
CA VAL A 73 43.12 15.67 -15.32
C VAL A 73 43.79 14.30 -15.30
N VAL A 74 43.81 13.63 -14.13
CA VAL A 74 44.46 12.32 -13.97
C VAL A 74 43.64 11.20 -14.62
N GLU A 75 42.33 11.24 -14.46
CA GLU A 75 41.35 10.29 -14.99
C GLU A 75 40.98 10.62 -16.45
N ASP A 76 40.62 9.59 -17.23
CA ASP A 76 40.13 9.75 -18.59
C ASP A 76 38.61 10.04 -18.63
N ALA A 77 38.07 10.36 -19.81
CA ALA A 77 36.65 10.62 -19.95
C ALA A 77 35.76 9.40 -19.59
N THR A 78 36.26 8.17 -19.74
CA THR A 78 35.53 6.94 -19.40
C THR A 78 35.42 6.78 -17.89
N ASP A 79 36.52 6.96 -17.17
CA ASP A 79 36.59 6.91 -15.71
C ASP A 79 35.66 7.96 -15.08
N ILE A 80 35.70 9.20 -15.60
CA ILE A 80 34.79 10.27 -15.15
C ILE A 80 33.33 9.87 -15.38
N ILE A 81 32.98 9.34 -16.56
CA ILE A 81 31.62 8.87 -16.85
C ILE A 81 31.19 7.76 -15.86
N LEU A 82 32.07 6.81 -15.56
CA LEU A 82 31.79 5.73 -14.62
C LEU A 82 31.60 6.24 -13.18
N ASN A 83 32.40 7.21 -12.76
CA ASN A 83 32.27 7.84 -11.44
C ASN A 83 30.98 8.65 -11.33
N LEU A 84 30.64 9.43 -12.36
CA LEU A 84 29.39 10.20 -12.42
C LEU A 84 28.14 9.32 -12.34
N LYS A 85 28.17 8.13 -12.95
CA LYS A 85 27.06 7.15 -12.86
C LYS A 85 26.83 6.60 -11.46
N GLN A 86 27.83 6.64 -10.58
CA GLN A 86 27.70 6.14 -9.21
C GLN A 86 27.00 7.16 -8.29
N VAL A 87 26.99 8.44 -8.66
CA VAL A 87 26.43 9.52 -7.85
C VAL A 87 24.91 9.35 -7.70
N PRO A 88 24.39 9.27 -6.47
CA PRO A 88 22.96 9.16 -6.23
C PRO A 88 22.28 10.53 -6.30
N PHE A 89 21.40 10.68 -7.29
CA PHE A 89 20.61 11.89 -7.47
C PHE A 89 19.16 11.69 -7.08
N LYS A 90 18.53 12.75 -6.58
CA LYS A 90 17.10 12.85 -6.37
C LYS A 90 16.57 14.03 -7.18
N MET A 91 15.60 13.76 -8.04
CA MET A 91 14.90 14.78 -8.82
C MET A 91 13.48 14.92 -8.28
N MET A 92 13.03 16.16 -8.06
CA MET A 92 11.68 16.44 -7.55
C MET A 92 10.64 16.58 -8.66
N ASP A 93 11.08 17.05 -9.83
CA ASP A 93 10.24 17.39 -10.97
C ASP A 93 10.47 16.42 -12.13
N ASP A 94 9.41 16.23 -12.92
CA ASP A 94 9.38 15.32 -14.05
C ASP A 94 9.81 16.10 -15.30
N GLY A 95 10.97 15.77 -15.84
CA GLY A 95 11.53 16.50 -16.97
C GLY A 95 13.02 16.34 -17.16
N VAL A 96 13.51 16.93 -18.25
CA VAL A 96 14.93 16.99 -18.55
C VAL A 96 15.55 18.15 -17.77
N LYS A 97 16.60 17.87 -16.99
CA LYS A 97 17.38 18.92 -16.31
C LYS A 97 18.85 18.80 -16.70
N THR A 98 19.53 19.94 -16.75
CA THR A 98 20.98 20.00 -16.98
C THR A 98 21.64 20.49 -15.70
N ILE A 99 22.67 19.77 -15.26
CA ILE A 99 23.52 20.12 -14.11
C ILE A 99 24.96 20.29 -14.58
N THR A 100 25.75 21.06 -13.84
CA THR A 100 27.10 21.44 -14.26
C THR A 100 28.13 21.12 -13.18
N LEU A 101 29.33 20.75 -13.57
CA LEU A 101 30.49 20.59 -12.71
C LEU A 101 31.58 21.50 -13.27
N ARG A 102 31.98 22.50 -12.50
CA ARG A 102 32.97 23.50 -12.91
C ARG A 102 34.09 23.59 -11.89
N VAL A 103 35.28 23.15 -12.26
CA VAL A 103 36.48 23.22 -11.42
C VAL A 103 37.65 23.78 -12.21
N ASP A 104 38.15 24.92 -11.75
CA ASP A 104 39.30 25.64 -12.33
C ASP A 104 40.57 25.56 -11.47
N GLN A 105 40.51 24.88 -10.32
CA GLN A 105 41.60 24.79 -9.34
C GLN A 105 42.15 23.38 -9.24
N PRO A 106 43.46 23.21 -8.97
CA PRO A 106 44.04 21.89 -8.75
C PRO A 106 43.51 21.27 -7.45
N GLY A 107 43.23 19.97 -7.49
CA GLY A 107 42.74 19.22 -6.34
C GLY A 107 41.82 18.06 -6.71
N GLU A 108 41.37 17.36 -5.67
CA GLU A 108 40.36 16.31 -5.77
C GLU A 108 38.98 16.93 -6.04
N VAL A 109 38.31 16.44 -7.08
CA VAL A 109 36.95 16.83 -7.46
C VAL A 109 35.99 15.77 -6.98
N THR A 110 35.08 16.19 -6.11
CA THR A 110 34.07 15.31 -5.53
C THR A 110 32.68 15.70 -6.03
N SER A 111 31.71 14.83 -5.78
CA SER A 111 30.28 15.07 -6.00
C SER A 111 29.73 16.32 -5.30
N ALA A 112 30.40 16.83 -4.26
CA ALA A 112 30.09 18.13 -3.66
C ALA A 112 30.26 19.32 -4.60
N ASN A 113 31.14 19.21 -5.61
CA ASN A 113 31.43 20.28 -6.55
C ASN A 113 30.40 20.39 -7.68
N ILE A 114 29.44 19.47 -7.76
CA ILE A 114 28.36 19.51 -8.75
C ILE A 114 27.42 20.65 -8.39
N GLU A 115 27.24 21.57 -9.33
CA GLU A 115 26.26 22.65 -9.27
C GLU A 115 24.92 22.12 -9.77
N THR A 116 23.94 22.08 -8.86
CA THR A 116 22.57 21.65 -9.17
C THR A 116 21.58 22.79 -9.07
N GLY A 117 20.50 22.70 -9.84
CA GLY A 117 19.34 23.57 -9.67
C GLY A 117 18.48 23.20 -8.45
N PRO A 118 17.41 23.96 -8.17
CA PRO A 118 16.52 23.70 -7.02
C PRO A 118 15.81 22.34 -7.09
N ASP A 119 15.63 21.79 -8.29
CA ASP A 119 14.86 20.57 -8.53
C ASP A 119 15.69 19.28 -8.42
N VAL A 120 17.02 19.40 -8.28
CA VAL A 120 17.96 18.27 -8.28
C VAL A 120 18.83 18.32 -7.03
N GLU A 121 18.84 17.23 -6.28
CA GLU A 121 19.62 17.07 -5.05
C GLU A 121 20.65 15.94 -5.22
N VAL A 122 21.89 16.22 -4.84
CA VAL A 122 22.98 15.24 -4.73
C VAL A 122 22.96 14.65 -3.32
N LEU A 123 22.66 13.36 -3.21
CA LEU A 123 22.43 12.69 -1.92
C LEU A 123 23.72 12.23 -1.23
N ASP A 124 24.78 12.03 -2.00
CA ASP A 124 26.11 11.71 -1.49
C ASP A 124 27.12 12.66 -2.14
N ARG A 125 27.72 13.51 -1.32
CA ARG A 125 28.63 14.58 -1.74
C ARG A 125 30.12 14.21 -1.59
N ASN A 126 30.42 12.98 -1.15
CA ASN A 126 31.79 12.56 -0.86
C ASN A 126 32.38 11.63 -1.93
N LEU A 127 31.63 11.32 -2.99
CA LEU A 127 32.11 10.46 -4.08
C LEU A 127 33.17 11.19 -4.91
N HIS A 128 34.32 10.53 -5.09
CA HIS A 128 35.39 10.95 -6.00
C HIS A 128 34.91 10.93 -7.44
N ILE A 129 35.15 12.02 -8.18
CA ILE A 129 34.84 12.12 -9.61
C ILE A 129 36.14 12.11 -10.41
N ALA A 130 37.05 13.02 -10.09
CA ALA A 130 38.30 13.22 -10.81
C ALA A 130 39.33 13.97 -9.96
N THR A 131 40.57 14.03 -10.42
CA THR A 131 41.69 14.75 -9.81
C THR A 131 42.28 15.72 -10.83
N VAL A 132 42.18 17.02 -10.57
CA VAL A 132 42.68 18.07 -11.46
C VAL A 132 44.12 18.44 -11.07
N SER A 133 45.03 18.37 -12.04
CA SER A 133 46.45 18.74 -11.88
C SER A 133 46.66 20.25 -11.92
N THR A 134 47.83 20.72 -11.48
CA THR A 134 48.20 22.15 -11.50
C THR A 134 48.09 22.75 -12.91
N GLY A 135 47.18 23.72 -13.08
CA GLY A 135 46.91 24.38 -14.37
C GLY A 135 45.87 23.68 -15.25
N GLY A 136 45.33 22.53 -14.81
CA GLY A 136 44.22 21.84 -15.44
C GLY A 136 42.86 22.46 -15.09
N LYS A 137 41.85 22.15 -15.90
CA LYS A 137 40.46 22.57 -15.70
C LYS A 137 39.53 21.44 -16.08
N LEU A 138 38.39 21.34 -15.39
CA LEU A 138 37.35 20.37 -15.67
C LEU A 138 35.99 21.08 -15.71
N HIS A 139 35.37 21.04 -16.88
CA HIS A 139 34.01 21.52 -17.11
C HIS A 139 33.19 20.38 -17.70
N VAL A 140 32.15 19.97 -16.98
CA VAL A 140 31.25 18.90 -17.39
C VAL A 140 29.82 19.39 -17.27
N GLU A 141 29.04 19.26 -18.35
CA GLU A 141 27.59 19.41 -18.31
C GLU A 141 26.94 18.04 -18.41
N MET A 142 25.96 17.76 -17.56
CA MET A 142 25.29 16.47 -17.50
C MET A 142 23.80 16.67 -17.69
N ARG A 143 23.23 15.93 -18.63
CA ARG A 143 21.79 15.90 -18.89
C ARG A 143 21.17 14.75 -18.12
N MET A 144 20.15 15.04 -17.33
CA MET A 144 19.48 14.11 -16.45
C MET A 144 18.00 13.94 -16.80
N LYS A 145 17.50 12.73 -16.58
CA LYS A 145 16.07 12.41 -16.70
C LYS A 145 15.62 11.45 -15.59
N GLN A 146 14.34 11.51 -15.27
CA GLN A 146 13.67 10.44 -14.54
C GLN A 146 13.31 9.30 -15.49
N GLY A 147 13.32 8.08 -14.98
CA GLY A 147 13.03 6.89 -15.77
C GLY A 147 12.90 5.66 -14.89
N ARG A 148 12.86 4.48 -15.53
CA ARG A 148 12.75 3.18 -14.84
C ARG A 148 13.76 2.20 -15.41
N GLY A 149 14.36 1.40 -14.54
CA GLY A 149 15.25 0.31 -14.94
C GLY A 149 16.51 0.80 -15.65
N TYR A 150 16.90 0.08 -16.70
CA TYR A 150 18.11 0.35 -17.48
C TYR A 150 17.72 0.81 -18.89
N ILE A 151 18.35 1.90 -19.34
CA ILE A 151 18.21 2.43 -20.69
C ILE A 151 19.59 2.45 -21.35
N SER A 152 19.70 1.79 -22.50
CA SER A 152 20.94 1.75 -23.28
C SER A 152 21.25 3.11 -23.90
N ARG A 153 22.54 3.35 -24.18
CA ARG A 153 23.02 4.56 -24.85
C ARG A 153 22.17 4.95 -26.08
N ASP A 154 21.90 3.99 -26.96
CA ASP A 154 21.18 4.25 -28.22
C ASP A 154 19.78 4.82 -28.01
N ARG A 155 19.14 4.50 -26.88
CA ARG A 155 17.80 5.00 -26.53
C ARG A 155 17.84 6.35 -25.82
N ASN A 156 19.01 6.76 -25.33
CA ASN A 156 19.25 8.08 -24.75
C ASN A 156 19.70 9.11 -25.81
N PHE A 157 19.82 8.70 -27.07
CA PHE A 157 20.07 9.62 -28.17
C PHE A 157 18.76 10.29 -28.58
N ASP A 158 18.46 11.42 -27.95
CA ASP A 158 17.31 12.25 -28.31
C ASP A 158 17.62 13.16 -29.49
N GLU A 159 16.63 13.44 -30.33
CA GLU A 159 16.76 14.37 -31.46
C GLU A 159 17.05 15.82 -31.02
N ASP A 160 16.70 16.18 -29.79
CA ASP A 160 16.93 17.51 -29.21
C ASP A 160 18.31 17.65 -28.54
N LEU A 161 19.15 16.61 -28.59
CA LEU A 161 20.45 16.60 -27.94
C LEU A 161 21.43 17.54 -28.68
N PRO A 162 22.00 18.57 -28.02
CA PRO A 162 22.92 19.49 -28.67
C PRO A 162 24.21 18.79 -29.12
N VAL A 163 24.85 19.37 -30.13
CA VAL A 163 26.17 18.92 -30.62
C VAL A 163 27.19 18.98 -29.48
N GLY A 164 27.97 17.92 -29.32
CA GLY A 164 29.02 17.79 -28.30
C GLY A 164 28.61 16.98 -27.06
N TYR A 165 27.33 16.60 -26.93
CA TYR A 165 26.93 15.63 -25.89
C TYR A 165 27.22 14.19 -26.33
N ILE A 166 27.81 13.44 -25.40
CA ILE A 166 28.05 12.02 -25.49
C ILE A 166 26.92 11.32 -24.74
N PRO A 167 26.01 10.61 -25.43
CA PRO A 167 24.99 9.82 -24.76
C PRO A 167 25.65 8.66 -24.01
N ILE A 168 25.13 8.36 -22.83
CA ILE A 168 25.59 7.23 -22.01
C ILE A 168 24.40 6.35 -21.67
N ASP A 169 24.65 5.08 -21.36
CA ASP A 169 23.64 4.24 -20.74
C ASP A 169 23.32 4.75 -19.33
N SER A 170 22.04 4.66 -18.95
CA SER A 170 21.52 5.22 -17.71
C SER A 170 20.80 4.15 -16.87
N VAL A 171 21.10 4.15 -15.56
CA VAL A 171 20.50 3.24 -14.57
C VAL A 171 19.58 4.06 -13.67
N HIS A 172 18.28 3.99 -13.94
CA HIS A 172 17.23 4.71 -13.23
C HIS A 172 16.66 3.93 -12.03
N SER A 173 17.39 2.95 -11.50
CA SER A 173 16.94 2.16 -10.35
C SER A 173 17.53 2.70 -9.04
N PRO A 174 16.72 3.27 -8.13
CA PRO A 174 17.20 3.70 -6.82
C PRO A 174 17.45 2.53 -5.85
N VAL A 175 16.84 1.37 -6.11
CA VAL A 175 17.03 0.16 -5.31
C VAL A 175 18.24 -0.61 -5.81
N ARG A 176 19.25 -0.77 -4.94
CA ARG A 176 20.52 -1.45 -5.28
C ARG A 176 20.48 -2.94 -4.99
N LYS A 177 19.84 -3.33 -3.89
CA LYS A 177 19.78 -4.73 -3.45
C LYS A 177 18.47 -5.02 -2.74
N VAL A 178 17.92 -6.21 -3.01
CA VAL A 178 16.76 -6.75 -2.30
C VAL A 178 17.02 -8.21 -1.98
N LYS A 179 16.85 -8.56 -0.71
CA LYS A 179 16.91 -9.94 -0.20
C LYS A 179 15.59 -10.24 0.48
N TYR A 180 15.05 -11.44 0.24
CA TYR A 180 13.90 -11.92 1.00
C TYR A 180 14.22 -13.30 1.57
N THR A 181 13.69 -13.55 2.76
CA THR A 181 13.77 -14.82 3.47
C THR A 181 12.36 -15.20 3.91
N VAL A 182 12.01 -16.47 3.78
CA VAL A 182 10.74 -16.99 4.28
C VAL A 182 11.03 -17.93 5.44
N GLU A 183 10.43 -17.66 6.59
CA GLU A 183 10.53 -18.45 7.81
C GLU A 183 9.17 -19.01 8.20
N ALA A 184 9.13 -20.08 8.99
CA ALA A 184 7.87 -20.56 9.56
C ALA A 184 7.37 -19.62 10.66
N ALA A 185 6.10 -19.22 10.57
CA ALA A 185 5.40 -18.43 11.57
C ALA A 185 4.41 -19.31 12.36
N ARG A 186 4.32 -19.07 13.66
CA ARG A 186 3.31 -19.68 14.52
C ARG A 186 2.19 -18.68 14.80
N LEU A 187 0.96 -19.11 14.57
CA LEU A 187 -0.26 -18.36 14.93
C LEU A 187 -1.11 -19.24 15.86
N GLY A 188 -1.07 -18.92 17.16
CA GLY A 188 -1.77 -19.72 18.18
C GLY A 188 -1.20 -21.15 18.28
N GLN A 189 -2.02 -22.14 17.93
CA GLN A 189 -1.65 -23.56 17.93
C GLN A 189 -1.12 -24.07 16.57
N MET A 190 -1.33 -23.32 15.48
CA MET A 190 -0.90 -23.70 14.13
C MET A 190 0.49 -23.11 13.83
N THR A 191 1.36 -23.91 13.20
CA THR A 191 2.79 -23.58 12.94
C THR A 191 3.17 -23.62 11.46
N ASP A 192 2.20 -23.72 10.56
CA ASP A 192 2.37 -23.94 9.12
C ASP A 192 2.25 -22.67 8.28
N TYR A 193 2.15 -21.50 8.92
CA TYR A 193 2.14 -20.20 8.23
C TYR A 193 3.55 -19.76 7.84
N ASP A 194 3.64 -18.91 6.83
CA ASP A 194 4.86 -18.26 6.38
C ASP A 194 5.00 -16.87 7.01
N LYS A 195 6.24 -16.52 7.35
CA LYS A 195 6.71 -15.18 7.71
C LYS A 195 7.67 -14.72 6.63
N LEU A 196 7.33 -13.62 5.96
CA LEU A 196 8.19 -13.00 4.96
C LEU A 196 9.04 -11.93 5.63
N ILE A 197 10.36 -12.05 5.52
CA ILE A 197 11.33 -11.02 5.88
C ILE A 197 11.91 -10.45 4.59
N LEU A 198 11.85 -9.13 4.43
CA LEU A 198 12.35 -8.40 3.28
C LEU A 198 13.39 -7.37 3.73
N GLU A 199 14.61 -7.49 3.22
CA GLU A 199 15.71 -6.56 3.44
C GLU A 199 16.00 -5.79 2.15
N LEU A 200 16.03 -4.45 2.22
CA LEU A 200 16.20 -3.57 1.06
C LEU A 200 17.32 -2.57 1.29
N TRP A 201 18.10 -2.32 0.25
CA TRP A 201 19.12 -1.27 0.20
C TRP A 201 18.82 -0.31 -0.96
N THR A 202 18.62 0.96 -0.64
CA THR A 202 18.38 2.04 -1.59
C THR A 202 19.54 3.03 -1.61
N ASN A 203 19.61 3.83 -2.67
CA ASN A 203 20.58 4.91 -2.81
C ASN A 203 20.14 6.23 -2.12
N GLY A 204 19.08 6.20 -1.31
CA GLY A 204 18.52 7.36 -0.59
C GLY A 204 17.54 8.22 -1.40
N ALA A 205 17.40 8.00 -2.72
CA ALA A 205 16.45 8.79 -3.53
C ALA A 205 14.99 8.46 -3.18
N VAL A 206 14.75 7.22 -2.79
CA VAL A 206 13.47 6.71 -2.28
C VAL A 206 13.73 5.95 -0.98
N SER A 207 12.88 6.16 0.02
CA SER A 207 12.99 5.43 1.28
C SER A 207 12.66 3.93 1.07
N PRO A 208 13.26 3.01 1.84
CA PRO A 208 12.93 1.59 1.75
C PRO A 208 11.44 1.33 1.97
N GLN A 209 10.78 2.05 2.88
CA GLN A 209 9.36 1.90 3.17
C GLN A 209 8.48 2.33 1.98
N ASP A 210 8.75 3.49 1.41
CA ASP A 210 7.98 4.01 0.27
C ASP A 210 8.19 3.14 -0.96
N SER A 211 9.41 2.62 -1.17
CA SER A 211 9.71 1.73 -2.28
C SER A 211 8.87 0.44 -2.25
N ILE A 212 8.62 -0.13 -1.07
CA ILE A 212 7.74 -1.30 -0.90
C ILE A 212 6.30 -0.92 -1.21
N GLY A 213 5.84 0.25 -0.74
CA GLY A 213 4.49 0.75 -1.01
C GLY A 213 4.24 0.93 -2.52
N LEU A 214 5.18 1.57 -3.22
CA LEU A 214 5.14 1.73 -4.68
C LEU A 214 5.16 0.38 -5.40
N ALA A 215 6.02 -0.55 -4.97
CA ALA A 215 6.09 -1.89 -5.55
C ALA A 215 4.80 -2.69 -5.36
N ALA A 216 4.20 -2.64 -4.16
CA ALA A 216 2.95 -3.31 -3.86
C ALA A 216 1.77 -2.72 -4.65
N LYS A 217 1.72 -1.38 -4.78
CA LYS A 217 0.73 -0.70 -5.62
C LYS A 217 0.85 -1.15 -7.08
N LEU A 218 2.05 -1.13 -7.64
CA LEU A 218 2.27 -1.56 -9.03
C LEU A 218 1.88 -3.02 -9.24
N LEU A 219 2.18 -3.90 -8.27
CA LEU A 219 1.75 -5.30 -8.31
C LEU A 219 0.22 -5.41 -8.33
N LYS A 220 -0.47 -4.68 -7.44
CA LYS A 220 -1.94 -4.66 -7.37
C LYS A 220 -2.54 -4.21 -8.71
N ASP A 221 -2.06 -3.09 -9.26
CA ASP A 221 -2.56 -2.52 -10.50
C ASP A 221 -2.41 -3.50 -11.68
N HIS A 222 -1.31 -4.24 -11.74
CA HIS A 222 -1.13 -5.31 -12.73
C HIS A 222 -2.02 -6.54 -12.51
N MET A 223 -2.45 -6.80 -11.27
CA MET A 223 -3.36 -7.91 -10.97
C MET A 223 -4.83 -7.57 -11.24
N THR A 224 -5.20 -6.29 -11.23
CA THR A 224 -6.59 -5.83 -11.42
C THR A 224 -7.22 -6.35 -12.71
N ILE A 225 -6.46 -6.44 -13.81
CA ILE A 225 -6.98 -6.94 -15.11
C ILE A 225 -7.40 -8.42 -15.08
N PHE A 226 -6.89 -9.19 -14.11
CA PHE A 226 -7.22 -10.62 -13.96
C PHE A 226 -8.43 -10.83 -13.07
N ILE A 227 -8.91 -9.80 -12.39
CA ILE A 227 -10.11 -9.82 -11.56
C ILE A 227 -11.31 -9.63 -12.48
N ASN A 228 -12.09 -10.68 -12.67
CA ASN A 228 -13.20 -10.73 -13.65
C ASN A 228 -14.59 -10.48 -13.02
N PHE A 229 -14.63 -10.04 -11.77
CA PHE A 229 -15.85 -9.71 -11.03
C PHE A 229 -15.69 -8.36 -10.35
N GLU A 230 -16.80 -7.65 -10.14
CA GLU A 230 -16.80 -6.39 -9.40
C GLU A 230 -16.40 -6.65 -7.94
N GLU A 231 -15.27 -6.08 -7.51
CA GLU A 231 -14.90 -6.07 -6.10
C GLU A 231 -15.85 -5.13 -5.35
N THR A 232 -16.73 -5.70 -4.52
CA THR A 232 -17.33 -4.92 -3.43
C THR A 232 -16.22 -4.53 -2.45
N PRO A 233 -16.09 -3.25 -2.04
CA PRO A 233 -15.01 -2.85 -1.14
C PRO A 233 -15.04 -3.68 0.16
N GLU A 234 -13.89 -4.20 0.60
CA GLU A 234 -13.79 -5.01 1.84
C GLU A 234 -14.37 -4.27 3.08
N VAL A 235 -14.35 -2.93 3.08
CA VAL A 235 -14.96 -2.08 4.12
C VAL A 235 -16.47 -2.31 4.24
N VAL A 236 -17.15 -2.54 3.11
CA VAL A 236 -18.59 -2.78 3.08
C VAL A 236 -18.91 -4.18 3.62
N GLU A 237 -18.10 -5.20 3.32
CA GLU A 237 -18.26 -6.55 3.88
C GLU A 237 -18.07 -6.57 5.41
N GLU A 238 -17.06 -5.87 5.96
CA GLU A 238 -16.79 -5.87 7.41
C GLU A 238 -17.88 -5.13 8.21
N ILE A 239 -18.41 -4.02 7.67
CA ILE A 239 -19.55 -3.31 8.27
C ILE A 239 -20.80 -4.20 8.26
N ILE A 240 -21.08 -4.90 7.15
CA ILE A 240 -22.20 -5.82 7.05
C ILE A 240 -22.05 -7.00 8.04
N GLU A 241 -20.85 -7.57 8.19
CA GLU A 241 -20.63 -8.66 9.15
C GLU A 241 -20.77 -8.21 10.61
N ARG A 242 -20.26 -7.01 10.96
CA ARG A 242 -20.46 -6.44 12.30
C ARG A 242 -21.93 -6.11 12.58
N ALA A 243 -22.62 -5.51 11.62
CA ALA A 243 -24.05 -5.22 11.73
C ALA A 243 -24.89 -6.51 11.85
N ALA A 244 -24.56 -7.55 11.07
CA ALA A 244 -25.22 -8.85 11.17
C ALA A 244 -24.93 -9.57 12.51
N GLY A 245 -23.72 -9.42 13.04
CA GLY A 245 -23.35 -9.92 14.38
C GLY A 245 -24.14 -9.24 15.49
N HIS A 246 -24.20 -7.90 15.48
CA HIS A 246 -24.98 -7.12 16.44
C HIS A 246 -26.48 -7.44 16.35
N MET A 247 -27.03 -7.56 15.14
CA MET A 247 -28.45 -7.92 14.93
C MET A 247 -28.77 -9.31 15.50
N ASN A 248 -27.88 -10.30 15.32
CA ASN A 248 -28.07 -11.62 15.91
C ASN A 248 -28.00 -11.62 17.45
N GLU A 249 -27.17 -10.75 18.04
CA GLU A 249 -27.12 -10.58 19.49
C GLU A 249 -28.42 -9.99 20.03
N VAL A 250 -28.96 -8.96 19.37
CA VAL A 250 -30.25 -8.36 19.73
C VAL A 250 -31.40 -9.36 19.61
N LEU A 251 -31.45 -10.17 18.54
CA LEU A 251 -32.52 -11.15 18.35
C LEU A 251 -32.49 -12.30 19.37
N ASN A 252 -31.29 -12.69 19.83
CA ASN A 252 -31.12 -13.75 20.85
C ASN A 252 -31.31 -13.25 22.29
N ARG A 253 -31.45 -11.94 22.49
CA ARG A 253 -31.69 -11.34 23.81
C ARG A 253 -33.04 -11.81 24.37
N SER A 254 -33.08 -12.01 25.68
CA SER A 254 -34.32 -12.41 26.38
C SER A 254 -35.31 -11.25 26.44
N VAL A 255 -36.59 -11.56 26.30
CA VAL A 255 -37.70 -10.62 26.48
C VAL A 255 -37.76 -10.07 27.92
N GLU A 256 -37.15 -10.76 28.88
CA GLU A 256 -37.02 -10.31 30.29
C GLU A 256 -36.15 -9.05 30.45
N GLU A 257 -35.24 -8.82 29.52
CA GLU A 257 -34.33 -7.68 29.55
C GLU A 257 -34.93 -6.43 28.89
N LEU A 258 -36.12 -6.56 28.29
CA LEU A 258 -36.89 -5.43 27.81
C LEU A 258 -37.63 -4.80 29.00
N GLU A 259 -37.55 -3.48 29.15
CA GLU A 259 -38.22 -2.70 30.19
C GLU A 259 -39.74 -2.61 29.97
N LEU A 260 -40.40 -3.76 29.94
CA LEU A 260 -41.82 -3.91 29.66
C LEU A 260 -42.65 -3.75 30.94
N SER A 261 -43.88 -3.25 30.79
CA SER A 261 -44.85 -3.31 31.87
C SER A 261 -45.14 -4.75 32.29
N VAL A 262 -45.44 -4.93 33.59
CA VAL A 262 -45.77 -6.23 34.21
C VAL A 262 -46.89 -6.97 33.45
N ARG A 263 -47.81 -6.25 32.80
CA ARG A 263 -48.86 -6.86 31.98
C ARG A 263 -48.32 -7.39 30.65
N SER A 264 -47.53 -6.59 29.94
CA SER A 264 -46.95 -6.96 28.65
C SER A 264 -46.00 -8.16 28.82
N TYR A 265 -45.15 -8.16 29.84
CA TYR A 265 -44.27 -9.28 30.18
C TYR A 265 -45.04 -10.59 30.46
N ASN A 266 -46.07 -10.54 31.32
CA ASN A 266 -46.86 -11.74 31.64
C ASN A 266 -47.65 -12.27 30.43
N CYS A 267 -48.06 -11.40 29.50
CA CYS A 267 -48.71 -11.84 28.26
C CYS A 267 -47.72 -12.56 27.32
N LEU A 268 -46.49 -12.06 27.20
CA LEU A 268 -45.44 -12.68 26.38
C LEU A 268 -45.03 -14.05 26.96
N LYS A 269 -44.89 -14.13 28.29
CA LYS A 269 -44.61 -15.39 29.00
C LYS A 269 -45.71 -16.43 28.80
N ASN A 270 -46.98 -16.03 28.87
CA ASN A 270 -48.13 -16.91 28.62
C ASN A 270 -48.26 -17.35 27.15
N ALA A 271 -47.73 -16.55 26.22
CA ALA A 271 -47.66 -16.87 24.79
C ALA A 271 -46.43 -17.73 24.43
N ASN A 272 -45.61 -18.11 25.41
CA ASN A 272 -44.37 -18.87 25.25
C ASN A 272 -43.34 -18.17 24.33
N ILE A 273 -43.29 -16.83 24.39
CA ILE A 273 -42.33 -16.00 23.66
C ILE A 273 -41.20 -15.65 24.63
N GLN A 274 -40.00 -16.16 24.38
CA GLN A 274 -38.86 -16.04 25.31
C GLN A 274 -37.75 -15.13 24.76
N SER A 275 -37.55 -15.09 23.44
CA SER A 275 -36.56 -14.24 22.78
C SER A 275 -37.20 -13.11 21.97
N ILE A 276 -36.42 -12.06 21.70
CA ILE A 276 -36.82 -10.98 20.78
C ILE A 276 -37.04 -11.54 19.36
N GLY A 277 -36.24 -12.53 18.95
CA GLY A 277 -36.42 -13.23 17.68
C GLY A 277 -37.77 -13.95 17.55
N ASP A 278 -38.28 -14.55 18.64
CA ASP A 278 -39.62 -15.17 18.65
C ASP A 278 -40.74 -14.12 18.57
N LEU A 279 -40.53 -12.96 19.17
CA LEU A 279 -41.49 -11.85 19.21
C LEU A 279 -41.68 -11.21 17.83
N VAL A 280 -40.57 -10.96 17.13
CA VAL A 280 -40.53 -10.31 15.82
C VAL A 280 -41.18 -11.17 14.71
N GLN A 281 -41.17 -12.50 14.87
CA GLN A 281 -41.82 -13.42 13.93
C GLN A 281 -43.35 -13.46 14.04
N LYS A 282 -43.93 -12.93 15.13
CA LYS A 282 -45.38 -12.85 15.30
C LYS A 282 -45.95 -11.63 14.58
N SER A 283 -47.13 -11.79 14.00
CA SER A 283 -47.87 -10.67 13.41
C SER A 283 -48.62 -9.87 14.50
N GLU A 284 -48.85 -8.58 14.27
CA GLU A 284 -49.65 -7.74 15.19
C GLU A 284 -51.04 -8.35 15.47
N ALA A 285 -51.64 -8.97 14.45
CA ALA A 285 -52.92 -9.66 14.55
C ALA A 285 -52.86 -10.94 15.39
N GLU A 286 -51.73 -11.65 15.41
CA GLU A 286 -51.51 -12.79 16.30
C GLU A 286 -51.36 -12.35 17.75
N MET A 287 -50.63 -11.26 17.98
CA MET A 287 -50.44 -10.71 19.32
C MET A 287 -51.75 -10.26 19.95
N LEU A 288 -52.63 -9.59 19.18
CA LEU A 288 -53.95 -9.18 19.65
C LEU A 288 -54.92 -10.34 19.95
N ARG A 289 -54.66 -11.54 19.44
CA ARG A 289 -55.45 -12.75 19.75
C ARG A 289 -55.02 -13.44 21.04
N THR A 290 -53.85 -13.08 21.59
CA THR A 290 -53.38 -13.68 22.84
C THR A 290 -54.21 -13.20 24.04
N LYS A 291 -54.45 -14.12 24.98
CA LYS A 291 -55.33 -13.85 26.13
C LYS A 291 -54.76 -12.70 26.97
N ASN A 292 -55.60 -11.72 27.30
CA ASN A 292 -55.26 -10.53 28.10
C ASN A 292 -54.29 -9.54 27.44
N PHE A 293 -54.04 -9.66 26.13
CA PHE A 293 -53.19 -8.73 25.39
C PHE A 293 -54.02 -7.57 24.79
N GLY A 294 -53.73 -6.35 25.21
CA GLY A 294 -54.49 -5.15 24.83
C GLY A 294 -53.74 -4.21 23.88
N ARG A 295 -54.47 -3.27 23.27
CA ARG A 295 -53.90 -2.23 22.38
C ARG A 295 -52.78 -1.40 23.04
N LYS A 296 -52.85 -1.18 24.35
CA LYS A 296 -51.82 -0.46 25.11
C LYS A 296 -50.50 -1.23 25.20
N SER A 297 -50.55 -2.55 25.41
CA SER A 297 -49.38 -3.44 25.42
C SER A 297 -48.77 -3.61 24.03
N LEU A 298 -49.61 -3.62 22.99
CA LEU A 298 -49.14 -3.66 21.59
C LEU A 298 -48.32 -2.42 21.24
N ASN A 299 -48.80 -1.22 21.60
CA ASN A 299 -48.09 0.03 21.33
C ASN A 299 -46.78 0.13 22.10
N GLU A 300 -46.77 -0.28 23.37
CA GLU A 300 -45.56 -0.33 24.21
C GLU A 300 -44.48 -1.22 23.58
N ILE A 301 -44.84 -2.42 23.11
CA ILE A 301 -43.89 -3.32 22.45
C ILE A 301 -43.46 -2.75 21.09
N LYS A 302 -44.35 -2.08 20.35
CA LYS A 302 -44.04 -1.48 19.06
C LYS A 302 -43.03 -0.33 19.19
N GLU A 303 -43.15 0.50 20.22
CA GLU A 303 -42.20 1.58 20.50
C GLU A 303 -40.81 1.04 20.86
N ILE A 304 -40.76 -0.03 21.68
CA ILE A 304 -39.50 -0.68 22.07
C ILE A 304 -38.85 -1.39 20.88
N LEU A 305 -39.62 -2.10 20.06
CA LEU A 305 -39.11 -2.74 18.84
C LEU A 305 -38.64 -1.68 17.83
N ALA A 306 -39.35 -0.56 17.68
CA ALA A 306 -38.93 0.54 16.83
C ALA A 306 -37.62 1.19 17.32
N GLY A 307 -37.44 1.34 18.64
CA GLY A 307 -36.18 1.79 19.24
C GLY A 307 -35.00 0.83 19.02
N LEU A 308 -35.28 -0.43 18.68
CA LEU A 308 -34.29 -1.46 18.31
C LEU A 308 -34.18 -1.68 16.79
N GLY A 309 -34.89 -0.91 15.97
CA GLY A 309 -34.91 -1.05 14.51
C GLY A 309 -35.68 -2.28 14.00
N LEU A 310 -36.56 -2.87 14.82
CA LEU A 310 -37.30 -4.10 14.53
C LEU A 310 -38.80 -3.84 14.35
N SER A 311 -39.49 -4.73 13.62
CA SER A 311 -40.94 -4.65 13.40
C SER A 311 -41.60 -6.03 13.42
N PHE A 312 -42.88 -6.09 13.77
CA PHE A 312 -43.64 -7.35 13.74
C PHE A 312 -43.74 -7.94 12.32
N GLY A 313 -43.66 -9.27 12.22
CA GLY A 313 -43.82 -10.02 10.98
C GLY A 313 -42.55 -10.21 10.15
N MET A 314 -41.36 -9.96 10.71
CA MET A 314 -40.11 -10.30 10.02
C MET A 314 -39.87 -11.81 10.09
N LYS A 315 -39.28 -12.38 9.04
CA LYS A 315 -38.98 -13.82 8.98
C LYS A 315 -37.51 -14.05 9.35
N ILE A 316 -37.25 -15.09 10.14
CA ILE A 316 -35.90 -15.48 10.56
C ILE A 316 -35.55 -16.82 9.89
N ASP A 317 -34.34 -16.98 9.36
CA ASP A 317 -33.84 -18.26 8.83
C ASP A 317 -33.41 -19.22 9.95
N ALA A 318 -33.13 -20.49 9.59
CA ALA A 318 -32.67 -21.52 10.54
C ALA A 318 -31.29 -21.20 11.18
N SER A 319 -30.64 -20.10 10.79
CA SER A 319 -29.36 -19.60 11.30
C SER A 319 -29.49 -18.29 12.08
N GLY A 320 -30.72 -17.85 12.39
CA GLY A 320 -30.99 -16.67 13.23
C GLY A 320 -31.01 -15.33 12.49
N ARG A 321 -30.95 -15.30 11.15
CA ARG A 321 -30.85 -14.06 10.35
C ARG A 321 -32.20 -13.60 9.82
N LEU A 322 -32.40 -12.28 9.73
CA LEU A 322 -33.58 -11.68 9.10
C LEU A 322 -33.55 -11.88 7.58
N VAL A 323 -34.59 -12.53 7.06
CA VAL A 323 -34.79 -12.77 5.63
C VAL A 323 -35.83 -11.78 5.13
N GLY A 324 -35.48 -11.04 4.07
CA GLY A 324 -36.42 -10.15 3.39
C GLY A 324 -37.59 -10.93 2.77
N PRO A 325 -38.67 -10.24 2.38
CA PRO A 325 -39.89 -10.88 1.86
C PRO A 325 -39.68 -11.78 0.62
N SER A 326 -38.55 -11.68 -0.07
CA SER A 326 -38.17 -12.43 -1.27
C SER A 326 -37.16 -13.58 -1.04
N GLY A 327 -36.75 -13.89 0.20
CA GLY A 327 -35.76 -14.95 0.45
C GLY A 327 -34.29 -14.52 0.32
N SER A 328 -34.03 -13.24 0.07
CA SER A 328 -32.68 -12.66 0.15
C SER A 328 -32.39 -12.18 1.58
N PRO A 329 -31.12 -12.20 2.04
CA PRO A 329 -30.74 -11.51 3.28
C PRO A 329 -31.24 -10.07 3.19
N ALA A 330 -31.89 -9.56 4.24
CA ALA A 330 -32.34 -8.18 4.25
C ALA A 330 -31.10 -7.28 4.08
N ALA A 331 -30.94 -6.68 2.90
CA ALA A 331 -29.95 -5.64 2.71
C ALA A 331 -30.40 -4.45 3.56
N LEU A 332 -29.54 -4.06 4.52
CA LEU A 332 -29.71 -2.83 5.27
C LEU A 332 -29.83 -1.69 4.24
N THR A 333 -30.85 -0.87 4.40
CA THR A 333 -31.09 0.28 3.53
C THR A 333 -29.97 1.31 3.72
N GLU A 334 -29.64 2.07 2.68
CA GLU A 334 -28.58 3.11 2.74
C GLU A 334 -28.77 4.12 3.89
N SER A 335 -30.01 4.29 4.37
CA SER A 335 -30.33 5.10 5.56
C SER A 335 -29.87 4.48 6.88
N GLU A 336 -29.88 3.15 7.03
CA GLU A 336 -29.47 2.46 8.26
C GLU A 336 -27.94 2.38 8.39
N LEU A 337 -27.23 2.39 7.26
CA LEU A 337 -25.77 2.50 7.22
C LEU A 337 -25.26 3.89 7.61
N ALA A 338 -26.09 4.94 7.48
CA ALA A 338 -25.73 6.30 7.84
C ALA A 338 -25.82 6.57 9.36
N GLU A 339 -26.76 5.94 10.07
CA GLU A 339 -26.94 6.14 11.52
C GLU A 339 -25.96 5.32 12.37
N LEU A 340 -25.39 4.25 11.84
CA LEU A 340 -24.36 3.44 12.50
C LEU A 340 -22.92 3.98 12.30
N GLY A 341 -22.80 5.12 11.60
CA GLY A 341 -21.53 5.75 11.22
C GLY A 341 -21.09 6.93 12.09
N GLU A 342 -21.83 7.31 13.14
CA GLU A 342 -21.42 8.33 14.13
C GLU A 342 -20.88 7.74 15.44
#